data_AF-A0A974B173-F1
#
_entry.id   AF-A0A974B173-F1
#
_cell.length_a   1.000
_cell.length_b   1.000
_cell.length_c   1.000
_cell.angle_alpha   90.00
_cell.angle_beta   90.00
_cell.angle_gamma   90.00
#
_symmetry.space_group_name_H-M   'P 1'
#
loop_
_entity.id
_entity.type
_entity.pdbx_description
1 polymer ?
#
loop_
_entity_poly.entity_id
_entity_poly.type
_entity_poly.pdbx_seq_one_letter_code
_entity_poly.pdbx_strand_id
1 'polypeptide(L)' 'MSQQEEMTAMRQRIDELVQRVGQLERTVDQLRVSGRAEPGGRPKEPSRPELVTIPDTPYNHALWTDTDDEGLGARDRHAP' A
#
# COMPACT_ATOMS: atom_id res chain seq x y z
N MET A 1 -22.11 15.27 -36.18
CA MET A 1 -21.88 14.43 -35.00
C MET A 1 -22.92 14.84 -33.97
N SER A 2 -23.93 13.99 -33.81
CA SER A 2 -25.30 14.34 -33.43
C SER A 2 -25.53 14.11 -31.94
N GLN A 3 -26.35 14.96 -31.29
CA GLN A 3 -26.73 14.82 -29.86
C GLN A 3 -27.25 13.42 -29.50
N GLN A 4 -27.80 12.69 -30.47
CA GLN A 4 -28.22 11.31 -30.29
C GLN A 4 -27.05 10.36 -29.98
N GLU A 5 -25.89 10.56 -30.59
CA GLU A 5 -24.66 9.77 -30.34
C GLU A 5 -24.12 10.02 -28.93
N GLU A 6 -24.24 11.26 -28.44
CA GLU A 6 -23.81 11.62 -27.09
C GLU A 6 -24.73 11.01 -26.03
N MET A 7 -26.06 11.02 -26.26
CA MET A 7 -27.02 10.39 -25.36
C MET A 7 -26.87 8.87 -25.31
N THR A 8 -26.58 8.21 -26.43
CA THR A 8 -26.31 6.77 -26.43
C THR A 8 -25.00 6.44 -25.73
N ALA A 9 -23.95 7.24 -25.93
CA ALA A 9 -22.69 7.09 -25.21
C ALA A 9 -22.84 7.31 -23.70
N MET A 10 -23.59 8.32 -23.27
CA MET A 10 -23.87 8.57 -21.85
C MET A 10 -24.64 7.41 -21.24
N ARG A 11 -25.65 6.88 -21.95
CA ARG A 11 -26.40 5.71 -21.48
C ARG A 11 -25.51 4.49 -21.30
N GLN A 12 -24.65 4.18 -22.27
CA GLN A 12 -23.69 3.09 -22.16
C GLN A 12 -22.74 3.25 -20.97
N ARG A 13 -22.25 4.47 -20.71
CA ARG A 13 -21.39 4.75 -19.54
C ARG A 13 -22.13 4.53 -18.22
N ILE A 14 -23.41 4.90 -18.13
CA ILE A 14 -24.23 4.66 -16.95
C ILE A 14 -24.46 3.17 -16.75
N ASP A 15 -24.78 2.43 -17.81
CA ASP A 15 -24.99 0.98 -17.75
C ASP A 15 -23.70 0.26 -17.29
N GLU A 16 -22.54 0.68 -17.80
CA GLU A 16 -21.24 0.18 -17.37
C GLU A 16 -20.94 0.50 -15.90
N LEU A 17 -21.27 1.71 -15.44
CA LEU A 17 -21.09 2.10 -14.04
C LEU A 17 -21.97 1.25 -13.11
N VAL A 18 -23.25 1.05 -13.46
CA VAL A 18 -24.17 0.19 -12.71
C VAL A 18 -23.63 -1.24 -12.62
N GLN A 19 -23.12 -1.78 -13.73
CA GLN A 19 -22.53 -3.12 -13.76
C GLN A 19 -21.29 -3.21 -12.86
N ARG A 20 -20.39 -2.24 -12.91
CA ARG A 20 -19.17 -2.20 -12.08
C ARG A 20 -19.48 -2.07 -10.59
N VAL A 21 -20.43 -1.21 -10.22
CA VAL A 21 -20.88 -1.07 -8.82
C VAL A 21 -21.45 -2.38 -8.32
N GLY A 22 -22.34 -3.03 -9.08
CA GLY A 22 -22.88 -4.34 -8.70
C GLY A 22 -21.81 -5.43 -8.58
N GLN A 23 -20.74 -5.37 -9.38
CA GLN A 23 -19.60 -6.29 -9.24
C GLN A 23 -18.80 -6.01 -7.96
N LEU A 24 -18.59 -4.73 -7.63
CA LEU A 24 -17.89 -4.32 -6.41
C LEU A 24 -18.67 -4.74 -5.16
N GLU A 25 -19.99 -4.55 -5.13
CA GLU A 25 -20.86 -4.98 -4.03
C GLU A 25 -20.73 -6.49 -3.77
N ARG A 26 -20.84 -7.31 -4.83
CA ARG A 26 -20.65 -8.77 -4.72
C ARG A 26 -19.26 -9.15 -4.22
N THR A 27 -18.22 -8.41 -4.63
CA THR A 27 -16.85 -8.65 -4.17
C THR A 27 -16.71 -8.32 -2.69
N VAL A 28 -17.26 -7.19 -2.27
CA VAL A 28 -17.25 -6.77 -0.85
C VAL A 28 -18.01 -7.79 0.01
N ASP A 29 -19.16 -8.29 -0.44
CA ASP A 29 -19.91 -9.31 0.30
C ASP A 29 -19.16 -10.64 0.38
N GLN A 30 -18.48 -11.06 -0.69
CA GLN A 30 -17.59 -12.23 -0.65
C GLN A 30 -16.44 -12.04 0.35
N LEU A 31 -15.82 -10.86 0.39
CA LEU A 31 -14.74 -10.56 1.34
C LEU A 31 -15.26 -10.49 2.78
N ARG A 32 -16.46 -9.94 3.01
CA ARG A 32 -17.12 -9.94 4.32
C ARG A 32 -17.42 -11.35 4.79
N VAL A 33 -17.93 -12.22 3.91
CA VAL A 33 -18.18 -13.62 4.24
C VAL A 33 -16.87 -14.37 4.51
N SER A 34 -15.86 -14.15 3.67
CA SER A 34 -14.51 -14.75 3.85
C SER A 34 -13.83 -14.28 5.13
N GLY A 35 -13.98 -13.00 5.49
CA GLY A 35 -13.48 -12.44 6.75
C GLY A 35 -14.33 -12.77 7.98
N ARG A 36 -15.51 -13.38 7.80
CA ARG A 36 -16.43 -13.74 8.89
C ARG A 36 -16.39 -15.23 9.26
N ALA A 37 -15.66 -16.06 8.53
CA ALA A 37 -15.08 -17.27 9.12
C ALA A 37 -13.98 -16.78 10.08
N GLU A 38 -14.23 -16.59 11.38
CA GLU A 38 -14.29 -17.64 12.40
C GLU A 38 -14.96 -17.11 13.69
N PRO A 39 -16.03 -17.75 14.21
CA PRO A 39 -16.31 -17.77 15.63
C PRO A 39 -15.86 -19.14 16.19
N GLY A 40 -14.56 -19.37 16.35
CA GLY A 40 -14.07 -20.51 17.15
C GLY A 40 -12.78 -21.21 16.72
N GLY A 41 -12.31 -21.09 15.48
CA GLY A 41 -11.00 -21.58 15.06
C GLY A 41 -10.00 -20.43 15.06
N ARG A 42 -8.88 -20.63 15.75
CA ARG A 42 -7.78 -19.67 15.70
C ARG A 42 -7.33 -19.58 14.24
N PRO A 43 -7.35 -18.40 13.59
CA PRO A 43 -6.77 -18.28 12.27
C PRO A 43 -5.32 -18.76 12.35
N LYS A 44 -4.91 -19.65 11.45
CA LYS A 44 -3.52 -20.05 11.30
C LYS A 44 -2.76 -18.77 10.99
N GLU A 45 -2.09 -18.21 12.00
CA GLU A 45 -1.37 -16.95 11.86
C GLU A 45 -0.46 -17.09 10.65
N PRO A 46 -0.47 -16.13 9.69
CA PRO A 46 0.60 -16.09 8.70
C PRO A 46 1.90 -16.11 9.50
N SER A 47 2.81 -17.03 9.18
CA SER A 47 4.08 -17.19 9.89
C SER A 47 4.67 -15.81 10.12
N ARG A 48 4.54 -15.29 11.35
CA ARG A 48 5.00 -13.94 11.65
C ARG A 48 6.48 -13.93 11.30
N PRO A 49 6.98 -12.94 10.55
CA PRO A 49 8.41 -12.83 10.34
C PRO A 49 9.09 -12.87 11.70
N GLU A 50 10.17 -13.64 11.81
CA GLU A 50 10.94 -13.77 13.04
C GLU A 50 11.26 -12.37 13.55
N LEU A 51 10.66 -12.02 14.70
CA LEU A 51 10.80 -10.69 15.26
C LEU A 51 12.20 -10.58 15.84
N VAL A 52 13.03 -9.76 15.21
CA VAL A 52 14.35 -9.43 15.76
C VAL A 52 14.13 -8.49 16.94
N THR A 53 14.54 -8.92 18.13
CA THR A 53 14.46 -8.09 19.34
C THR A 53 15.47 -6.96 19.21
N ILE A 54 14.98 -5.71 19.18
CA ILE A 54 15.84 -4.52 19.24
C ILE A 54 16.31 -4.37 20.70
N PRO A 55 17.62 -4.37 20.97
CA PRO A 55 18.11 -4.13 22.32
C PRO A 55 17.73 -2.73 22.82
N ASP A 56 17.26 -2.62 24.06
CA ASP A 56 17.00 -1.34 24.74
C ASP A 56 18.29 -0.59 25.13
N THR A 57 19.46 -1.15 24.82
CA THR A 57 20.75 -0.53 25.09
C THR A 57 20.94 0.70 24.19
N PRO A 58 21.29 1.87 24.77
CA PRO A 58 21.57 3.06 23.98
C PRO A 58 22.63 2.81 22.91
N TYR A 59 22.47 3.44 21.76
CA TYR A 59 23.43 3.34 20.66
C TYR A 59 24.82 3.84 21.10
N ASN A 60 25.87 3.07 20.82
CA ASN A 60 27.23 3.50 21.11
C ASN A 60 27.75 4.46 20.03
N HIS A 61 27.63 5.75 20.28
CA HIS A 61 28.09 6.83 19.40
C HIS A 61 29.61 6.81 19.13
N ALA A 62 30.42 6.15 19.98
CA ALA A 62 31.85 5.98 19.74
C ALA A 62 32.15 5.14 18.49
N LEU A 63 31.19 4.32 18.03
CA LEU A 63 31.33 3.53 16.81
C LEU A 63 31.25 4.37 15.53
N TRP A 64 30.72 5.59 15.59
CA TRP A 64 30.47 6.47 14.43
C TRP A 64 31.26 7.79 14.51
N THR A 65 32.21 7.89 15.45
CA THR A 65 32.95 9.14 15.73
C THR A 65 33.95 9.50 14.61
N ASP A 66 34.34 8.55 13.77
CA ASP A 66 35.24 8.72 12.62
C ASP A 66 34.50 8.73 11.27
N THR A 67 33.17 8.53 11.27
CA THR A 67 32.35 8.39 10.05
C THR A 67 31.89 9.74 9.46
N ASP A 68 32.08 10.85 10.17
CA ASP A 68 31.68 12.20 9.73
C ASP A 68 32.72 12.93 8.85
N ASP A 69 33.95 12.41 8.69
CA ASP A 69 35.04 13.15 8.02
C ASP A 69 35.19 12.84 6.51
N GLU A 70 34.21 12.19 5.89
CA GLU A 70 34.01 12.28 4.44
C GLU A 70 32.95 13.33 4.14
N GLY A 71 33.40 14.58 4.23
CA GLY A 71 32.58 15.79 4.17
C GLY A 71 31.48 15.79 3.11
N LEU A 72 30.26 16.08 3.58
CA LEU A 72 29.13 16.52 2.76
C LEU A 72 29.56 17.71 1.89
N GLY A 73 29.94 17.42 0.65
CA GLY A 73 30.18 18.39 -0.41
C GLY A 73 31.21 19.46 -0.04
N ALA A 74 32.47 19.25 -0.41
CA ALA A 74 33.40 20.36 -0.59
C ALA A 74 32.69 21.45 -1.40
N ARG A 75 32.43 22.62 -0.77
CA ARG A 75 31.65 23.74 -1.32
C ARG A 75 32.27 24.36 -2.59
N ASP A 76 33.38 23.82 -3.07
CA ASP A 76 34.17 24.32 -4.20
C ASP A 76 34.53 23.28 -5.27
N ARG A 77 33.92 22.08 -5.25
CA ARG A 77 34.06 21.15 -6.39
C ARG A 77 32.92 21.36 -7.39
N HIS A 78 33.05 22.42 -8.20
CA HIS A 78 32.32 22.51 -9.45
C HIS A 78 32.72 21.28 -10.29
N ALA A 79 31.77 20.37 -10.53
CA ALA A 79 32.00 19.30 -11.48
C ALA A 79 32.19 19.92 -12.89
N PRO A 80 33.15 19.43 -13.70
CA PRO A 80 33.37 19.91 -15.06
C PRO A 80 32.23 19.53 -16.00
#